data_AF-A0A3R9P2F2-F1
#
_entry.id   AF-A0A3R9P2F2-F1
#
_cell.length_a   1.000
_cell.length_b   1.000
_cell.length_c   1.000
_cell.angle_alpha   90.00
_cell.angle_beta   90.00
_cell.angle_gamma   90.00
#
_symmetry.space_group_name_H-M   'P 1'
#
loop_
_entity.id
_entity.type
_entity.pdbx_description
1 polymer ?
#
loop_
_entity_poly.entity_id
_entity_poly.type
_entity_poly.pdbx_seq_one_letter_code
_entity_poly.pdbx_strand_id
1 'polypeptide(L)' 'TIPDAYYWVPNSLKNDAGLVLNVAQAHSKFAKDIQEGTSETPSFADAVKLHQLLDAVERAAQTGERQYL' A
#
# COMPACT_ATOMS: atom_id res chain seq x y z
N THR A 1 9.56 18.19 12.59
CA THR A 1 10.32 17.11 11.91
C THR A 1 9.64 15.79 12.16
N ILE A 2 9.62 14.86 11.20
CA ILE A 2 9.01 13.54 11.37
C ILE A 2 9.92 12.67 12.28
N PRO A 3 9.38 11.98 13.30
CA PRO A 3 10.16 11.09 14.16
C PRO A 3 10.81 9.90 13.44
N ASP A 4 11.98 9.46 13.92
CA ASP A 4 12.74 8.35 13.32
C ASP A 4 11.98 7.02 13.27
N ALA A 5 11.04 6.81 14.20
CA ALA A 5 10.18 5.62 14.23
C ALA A 5 9.26 5.46 13.01
N TYR A 6 9.08 6.53 12.21
CA TYR A 6 8.30 6.48 10.96
C TYR A 6 9.15 6.17 9.72
N TYR A 7 10.44 5.85 9.90
CA TYR A 7 11.35 5.49 8.83
C TYR A 7 11.83 4.05 8.98
N TRP A 8 11.41 3.20 8.05
CA TRP A 8 11.83 1.80 7.94
C TRP A 8 12.94 1.58 6.90
N VAL A 9 13.69 2.64 6.61
CA VAL A 9 14.71 2.68 5.56
C VAL A 9 16.00 3.31 6.08
N PRO A 10 17.15 3.07 5.43
CA PRO A 10 18.40 3.73 5.79
C PRO A 10 18.29 5.26 5.78
N ASN A 11 19.07 5.91 6.65
CA ASN A 11 19.09 7.38 6.78
C ASN A 11 19.38 8.10 5.45
N SER A 12 20.13 7.47 4.54
CA SER A 12 20.44 8.01 3.22
C SER A 12 19.21 8.25 2.34
N LEU A 13 18.10 7.55 2.59
CA LEU A 13 16.86 7.67 1.82
C LEU A 13 15.84 8.65 2.44
N LYS A 14 16.11 9.19 3.64
CA LYS A 14 15.17 10.08 4.34
C LYS A 14 14.92 11.40 3.60
N ASN A 15 15.89 11.85 2.81
CA ASN A 15 15.83 13.09 2.04
C ASN A 15 15.64 12.85 0.52
N ASP A 16 15.41 11.60 0.11
CA ASP A 16 15.15 11.28 -1.30
C ASP A 16 13.77 11.82 -1.74
N ALA A 17 13.54 11.90 -3.05
CA ALA A 17 12.23 12.22 -3.59
C ALA A 17 11.18 11.26 -2.99
N GLY A 18 10.03 11.80 -2.57
CA GLY A 18 9.03 11.04 -1.80
C GLY A 18 8.60 9.71 -2.43
N LEU A 19 8.70 9.56 -3.76
CA LEU A 19 8.47 8.30 -4.47
C LEU A 19 9.45 7.19 -4.05
N VAL A 20 10.75 7.47 -4.08
CA VAL A 20 11.80 6.50 -3.73
C VAL A 20 11.65 6.09 -2.26
N LEU A 21 11.43 7.08 -1.39
CA LEU A 21 11.19 6.84 0.02
C LEU A 21 9.99 5.91 0.23
N ASN A 22 8.83 6.23 -0.37
CA ASN A 22 7.60 5.45 -0.20
C ASN A 22 7.76 3.99 -0.66
N VAL A 23 8.36 3.78 -1.83
CA VAL A 23 8.59 2.43 -2.38
C VAL A 23 9.56 1.65 -1.49
N ALA A 24 10.66 2.28 -1.05
CA ALA A 24 11.61 1.63 -0.15
C ALA A 24 10.98 1.25 1.21
N GLN A 25 10.12 2.11 1.77
CA GLN A 25 9.40 1.81 3.01
C GLN A 25 8.45 0.61 2.82
N ALA A 26 7.69 0.57 1.73
CA ALA A 26 6.78 -0.52 1.42
C ALA A 26 7.51 -1.86 1.28
N HIS A 27 8.62 -1.89 0.53
CA HIS A 27 9.43 -3.10 0.37
C HIS A 27 10.08 -3.56 1.66
N SER A 28 10.54 -2.63 2.51
CA SER A 28 11.12 -2.96 3.82
C SER A 28 10.10 -3.67 4.72
N LYS A 29 8.87 -3.16 4.79
CA LYS A 29 7.78 -3.79 5.54
C LYS A 29 7.37 -5.13 4.95
N PHE A 30 7.31 -5.24 3.63
CA PHE A 30 6.98 -6.50 2.96
C PHE A 30 8.03 -7.59 3.21
N ALA A 31 9.32 -7.23 3.17
CA ALA A 31 10.40 -8.14 3.52
C ALA A 31 10.31 -8.60 4.98
N LYS A 32 9.94 -7.70 5.90
CA LYS A 32 9.70 -8.03 7.31
C LYS A 32 8.56 -9.04 7.47
N ASP A 33 7.44 -8.84 6.77
CA ASP A 33 6.31 -9.78 6.80
C ASP A 33 6.73 -11.19 6.37
N ILE A 34 7.58 -11.31 5.34
CA ILE A 34 8.11 -12.61 4.88
C ILE A 34 9.08 -13.22 5.91
N GLN A 35 10.01 -12.43 6.44
CA GLN A 35 11.10 -12.91 7.28
C GLN A 35 10.66 -13.23 8.71
N GLU A 36 9.77 -12.42 9.27
CA GLU A 36 9.35 -12.46 10.67
C GLU A 36 7.92 -12.99 10.86
N GLY A 37 7.17 -13.19 9.76
CA GLY A 37 5.76 -13.61 9.84
C GLY A 37 4.84 -12.51 10.34
N THR A 38 5.22 -11.24 10.17
CA THR A 38 4.37 -10.07 10.52
C THR A 38 3.31 -9.82 9.45
N SER A 39 2.41 -8.85 9.71
CA SER A 39 1.34 -8.43 8.79
C SER A 39 1.25 -6.91 8.71
N GLU A 40 2.38 -6.25 8.49
CA GLU A 40 2.55 -4.79 8.39
C GLU A 40 2.13 -4.23 7.02
N THR A 41 2.02 -5.09 6.00
CA THR A 41 1.59 -4.75 4.65
C THR A 41 0.25 -5.40 4.28
N PRO A 42 -0.52 -4.80 3.34
CA PRO A 42 -1.75 -5.43 2.84
C PRO A 42 -1.49 -6.78 2.19
N SER A 43 -2.42 -7.70 2.39
CA SER A 43 -2.37 -9.04 1.81
C SER A 43 -2.87 -9.07 0.35
N PHE A 44 -2.70 -10.22 -0.30
CA PHE A 44 -3.32 -10.45 -1.61
C PHE A 44 -4.86 -10.37 -1.56
N ALA A 45 -5.48 -10.79 -0.45
CA ALA A 45 -6.93 -10.68 -0.28
C ALA A 45 -7.39 -9.22 -0.24
N ASP A 46 -6.57 -8.32 0.32
CA ASP A 46 -6.85 -6.89 0.31
C ASP A 46 -6.72 -6.29 -1.09
N ALA A 47 -5.74 -6.77 -1.88
CA ALA A 47 -5.62 -6.41 -3.29
C ALA A 47 -6.85 -6.85 -4.10
N VAL A 48 -7.39 -8.04 -3.86
CA VAL A 48 -8.62 -8.52 -4.52
C VAL A 48 -9.80 -7.61 -4.18
N LYS A 49 -10.00 -7.26 -2.91
CA LYS A 49 -11.06 -6.34 -2.49
C LYS A 49 -10.93 -4.97 -3.14
N LEU A 50 -9.70 -4.45 -3.25
CA LEU A 50 -9.46 -3.18 -3.95
C LEU A 50 -9.89 -3.26 -5.42
N HIS A 51 -9.55 -4.34 -6.12
CA HIS A 51 -9.94 -4.50 -7.53
C HIS A 51 -11.44 -4.70 -7.70
N GLN A 52 -12.11 -5.41 -6.79
CA GLN A 52 -13.58 -5.51 -6.78
C GLN A 52 -14.23 -4.13 -6.62
N LEU A 53 -13.70 -3.30 -5.72
CA LEU A 53 -14.18 -1.93 -5.53
C LEU A 53 -14.00 -1.08 -6.79
N LEU A 54 -12.82 -1.15 -7.42
CA LEU A 54 -12.55 -0.41 -8.66
C LEU A 54 -13.49 -0.84 -9.79
N ASP A 55 -13.69 -2.15 -9.95
CA ASP A 55 -14.64 -2.70 -10.92
C ASP A 55 -16.09 -2.21 -10.67
N ALA A 56 -16.53 -2.17 -9.42
CA ALA A 56 -17.85 -1.63 -9.09
C ALA A 56 -17.97 -0.12 -9.39
N VAL A 57 -16.91 0.66 -9.18
CA VAL A 57 -16.87 2.09 -9.55
C VAL A 57 -16.96 2.27 -11.07
N GLU A 58 -16.20 1.47 -11.83
CA GLU A 58 -16.23 1.50 -13.29
C GLU A 58 -17.62 1.16 -13.84
N ARG A 59 -18.25 0.09 -13.31
CA ARG A 59 -19.62 -0.29 -13.68
C ARG A 59 -20.64 0.79 -13.32
N ALA A 60 -20.52 1.43 -12.17
CA ALA A 60 -21.41 2.54 -11.79
C ALA A 60 -21.30 3.71 -12.77
N ALA A 61 -20.07 4.06 -13.19
CA ALA A 61 -19.84 5.14 -14.14
C ALA A 61 -20.41 4.82 -15.54
N GLN A 62 -20.34 3.56 -15.97
CA GLN A 62 -20.86 3.14 -17.28
C GLN A 62 -22.39 3.05 -17.32
N THR A 63 -23.01 2.59 -16.24
CA THR A 63 -24.45 2.30 -16.19
C THR A 63 -25.29 3.46 -15.65
N GLY A 64 -24.68 4.34 -14.85
CA GLY A 64 -25.41 5.31 -14.04
C GLY A 64 -26.15 4.69 -12.85
N GLU A 65 -25.94 3.40 -12.56
CA GLU A 65 -26.62 2.66 -11.49
C GLU A 65 -25.69 2.37 -10.31
N ARG A 66 -26.25 2.35 -9.11
CA ARG A 66 -25.53 1.99 -7.90
C ARG A 66 -25.13 0.51 -7.93
N GLN A 67 -23.83 0.24 -7.78
CA GLN A 67 -23.30 -1.11 -7.61
C GLN A 67 -23.20 -1.51 -6.13
N TYR A 68 -23.31 -2.80 -5.84
CA TYR A 68 -23.15 -3.38 -4.50
C TYR A 68 -22.04 -4.44 -4.55
N LEU A 69 -21.22 -4.49 -3.49
CA LEU A 69 -20.13 -5.44 -3.28
C LEU A 69 -20.53 -6.49 -2.26
#